data_AF-A0A7C4QC10-F1
#
_entry.id   AF-A0A7C4QC10-F1
#
_cell.length_a   1.000
_cell.length_b   1.000
_cell.length_c   1.000
_cell.angle_alpha   90.00
_cell.angle_beta   90.00
_cell.angle_gamma   90.00
#
_symmetry.space_group_name_H-M   'P 1'
#
loop_
_entity.id
_entity.type
_entity.pdbx_description
1 polymer ?
#
loop_
_entity_poly.entity_id
_entity_poly.type
_entity_poly.pdbx_seq_one_letter_code
_entity_poly.pdbx_strand_id
1 'polypeptide(L)'
;MYKMRNVIGATSHKNKAGIATDLKTAYNQETLKESLESFKALTRKWYLVEPAAVQILKHNLQSTLTYYIFNKEDWRKVRTNNISGYSEDFHTLMLDAIQ
;
A
#
# COMPACT_ATOMS: atom_id res chain seq x y z
N MET A 1 -3.06 -4.06 10.52
CA MET A 1 -2.96 -4.71 9.19
C MET A 1 -1.72 -5.59 9.12
N TYR A 2 -1.84 -6.85 8.73
CA TYR A 2 -0.72 -7.80 8.63
C TYR A 2 0.33 -7.34 7.60
N LYS A 3 -0.10 -6.88 6.41
CA LYS A 3 0.81 -6.47 5.33
C LYS A 3 1.69 -5.25 5.67
N MET A 4 1.19 -4.31 6.47
CA MET A 4 2.02 -3.19 6.99
C MET A 4 3.16 -3.68 7.89
N ARG A 5 2.92 -4.72 8.69
CA ARG A 5 3.95 -5.29 9.58
C ARG A 5 5.09 -5.92 8.79
N ASN A 6 4.80 -6.53 7.65
CA ASN A 6 5.83 -7.11 6.78
C ASN A 6 6.75 -6.04 6.18
N VAL A 7 6.18 -4.92 5.73
CA VAL A 7 6.96 -3.77 5.22
C VAL A 7 7.84 -3.18 6.33
N ILE A 8 7.26 -2.95 7.52
CA ILE A 8 8.00 -2.42 8.68
C ILE A 8 9.09 -3.40 9.15
N GLY A 9 8.85 -4.71 9.06
CA GLY A 9 9.82 -5.75 9.40
C GLY A 9 11.06 -5.74 8.51
N ALA A 10 10.89 -5.39 7.23
CA ALA A 10 11.97 -5.29 6.25
C ALA A 10 12.67 -3.92 6.23
N THR A 11 12.24 -2.99 7.08
CA THR A 11 12.79 -1.62 7.17
C THR A 11 13.88 -1.55 8.24
N SER A 12 14.94 -0.76 8.03
CA SER A 12 15.93 -0.51 9.08
C SER A 12 15.32 0.15 10.33
N HIS A 13 15.87 -0.13 11.53
CA HIS A 13 15.31 0.36 12.80
C HIS A 13 15.12 1.89 12.85
N LYS A 14 16.02 2.65 12.22
CA LYS A 14 15.98 4.13 12.20
C LYS A 14 14.81 4.67 11.39
N ASN A 15 14.39 3.94 10.35
CA ASN A 15 13.39 4.40 9.39
C ASN A 15 11.98 3.79 9.63
N LYS A 16 11.86 2.80 10.51
CA LYS A 16 10.58 2.14 10.86
C LYS A 16 9.48 3.12 11.23
N ALA A 17 9.78 4.12 12.06
CA ALA A 17 8.78 5.10 12.50
C ALA A 17 8.29 5.97 11.32
N GLY A 18 9.21 6.43 10.46
CA GLY A 18 8.88 7.23 9.28
C GLY A 18 8.02 6.46 8.28
N ILE A 19 8.45 5.25 7.90
CA ILE A 19 7.68 4.39 6.99
C ILE A 19 6.33 4.01 7.59
N ALA A 20 6.25 3.72 8.89
CA ALA A 20 4.97 3.39 9.53
C ALA A 20 3.97 4.56 9.46
N THR A 21 4.44 5.80 9.65
CA THR A 21 3.60 7.00 9.52
C THR A 21 3.11 7.17 8.08
N ASP A 22 4.01 7.12 7.10
CA ASP A 22 3.64 7.30 5.69
C ASP A 22 2.67 6.19 5.23
N LEU A 23 2.88 4.94 5.67
CA LEU A 23 1.95 3.84 5.37
C LEU A 23 0.57 4.09 5.97
N LYS A 24 0.48 4.53 7.23
CA LYS A 24 -0.81 4.85 7.87
C LYS A 24 -1.55 5.94 7.09
N THR A 25 -0.84 6.98 6.68
CA THR A 25 -1.41 8.05 5.85
C THR A 25 -1.97 7.49 4.55
N ALA A 26 -1.21 6.66 3.84
CA ALA A 26 -1.65 6.11 2.55
C ALA A 26 -2.86 5.16 2.67
N TYR A 27 -2.94 4.34 3.72
CA TYR A 27 -4.07 3.42 3.96
C TYR A 27 -5.34 4.09 4.50
N ASN A 28 -5.24 5.32 5.02
CA ASN A 28 -6.37 6.05 5.62
C ASN A 28 -7.01 7.08 4.68
N GLN A 29 -6.60 7.16 3.42
CA GLN A 29 -7.20 8.08 2.46
C GLN A 29 -8.65 7.70 2.13
N GLU A 30 -9.48 8.72 1.85
CA GLU A 30 -10.92 8.55 1.62
C GLU A 30 -11.25 8.03 0.21
N THR A 31 -10.36 8.27 -0.74
CA THR A 31 -10.49 7.81 -2.13
C THR A 31 -9.31 6.92 -2.55
N LEU A 32 -9.57 6.05 -3.53
CA LEU A 32 -8.54 5.22 -4.16
C LEU A 32 -7.44 6.09 -4.78
N LYS A 33 -7.82 7.20 -5.42
CA LYS A 33 -6.88 8.11 -6.08
C LYS A 33 -5.91 8.72 -5.08
N GLU A 34 -6.40 9.28 -3.98
CA GLU A 34 -5.55 9.87 -2.93
C GLU A 34 -4.66 8.81 -2.26
N SER A 35 -5.18 7.60 -2.08
CA SER A 35 -4.41 6.47 -1.55
C SER A 35 -3.26 6.12 -2.50
N LEU A 36 -3.52 6.00 -3.79
CA LEU A 36 -2.51 5.73 -4.82
C LEU A 36 -1.46 6.84 -4.89
N GLU A 37 -1.86 8.12 -4.86
CA GLU A 37 -0.93 9.25 -4.84
C GLU A 37 -0.04 9.24 -3.58
N SER A 38 -0.62 8.92 -2.42
CA SER A 38 0.12 8.76 -1.17
C SER A 38 1.12 7.60 -1.24
N PHE A 39 0.73 6.46 -1.82
CA PHE A 39 1.64 5.34 -2.04
C PHE A 39 2.74 5.68 -3.04
N LYS A 40 2.45 6.44 -4.09
CA LYS A 40 3.45 6.91 -5.06
C LYS A 40 4.47 7.83 -4.40
N ALA A 41 4.03 8.78 -3.58
CA ALA A 41 4.89 9.67 -2.81
C ALA A 41 5.78 8.90 -1.82
N LEU A 42 5.19 7.97 -1.06
CA LEU A 42 5.92 7.08 -0.14
C LEU A 42 6.97 6.26 -0.88
N THR A 43 6.60 5.64 -2.00
CA THR A 43 7.50 4.83 -2.81
C THR A 43 8.70 5.66 -3.27
N ARG A 44 8.47 6.86 -3.82
CA ARG A 44 9.54 7.76 -4.26
C ARG A 44 10.47 8.18 -3.13
N LYS A 45 9.91 8.52 -1.97
CA LYS A 45 10.67 8.94 -0.77
C LYS A 45 11.59 7.84 -0.25
N TRP A 46 11.11 6.60 -0.21
CA TRP A 46 11.82 5.49 0.43
C TRP A 46 12.56 4.58 -0.54
N TYR A 47 12.38 4.72 -1.85
CA TYR A 47 12.97 3.80 -2.84
C TYR A 47 14.50 3.72 -2.75
N LEU A 48 15.17 4.86 -2.58
CA LEU A 48 16.64 4.91 -2.49
C LEU A 48 17.18 4.51 -1.12
N VAL A 49 16.38 4.69 -0.07
CA VAL A 49 16.83 4.51 1.33
C VAL A 49 16.49 3.10 1.84
N GLU A 50 15.34 2.57 1.46
CA GLU A 50 14.78 1.29 1.93
C GLU A 50 14.18 0.48 0.75
N PRO A 51 14.98 0.13 -0.27
CA PRO A 51 14.48 -0.51 -1.49
C PRO A 51 13.78 -1.85 -1.22
N ALA A 52 14.26 -2.64 -0.26
CA ALA A 52 13.64 -3.92 0.12
C ALA A 52 12.24 -3.73 0.71
N ALA A 53 12.07 -2.75 1.61
CA ALA A 53 10.76 -2.43 2.17
C ALA A 53 9.80 -1.94 1.08
N VAL A 54 10.29 -1.13 0.13
CA VAL A 54 9.51 -0.65 -1.02
C VAL A 54 9.09 -1.78 -1.96
N GLN A 55 9.94 -2.76 -2.23
CA GLN A 55 9.58 -3.93 -3.05
C GLN A 55 8.48 -4.77 -2.40
N ILE A 56 8.59 -5.02 -1.10
CA ILE A 56 7.55 -5.75 -0.34
C ILE A 56 6.24 -4.94 -0.32
N LEU A 57 6.32 -3.61 -0.22
CA LEU A 57 5.15 -2.74 -0.31
C LEU A 57 4.47 -2.88 -1.69
N LYS A 58 5.21 -2.78 -2.79
CA LYS A 58 4.65 -2.90 -4.15
C LYS A 58 3.95 -4.25 -4.36
N HIS A 59 4.60 -5.34 -3.95
CA HIS A 59 4.01 -6.68 -4.00
C HIS A 59 2.72 -6.75 -3.17
N ASN A 60 2.73 -6.18 -1.96
CA ASN A 60 1.56 -6.16 -1.10
C ASN A 60 0.43 -5.32 -1.70
N LEU A 61 0.71 -4.15 -2.27
CA LEU A 61 -0.29 -3.25 -2.83
C LEU A 61 -1.11 -3.90 -3.93
N GLN A 62 -0.49 -4.72 -4.79
CA GLN A 62 -1.22 -5.46 -5.84
C GLN A 62 -2.35 -6.32 -5.27
N SER A 63 -2.19 -6.91 -4.08
CA SER A 63 -3.28 -7.65 -3.43
C SER A 63 -4.11 -6.82 -2.46
N THR A 64 -3.60 -5.67 -1.99
CA THR A 64 -4.29 -4.88 -0.97
C THR A 64 -5.28 -3.91 -1.59
N LEU A 65 -5.01 -3.36 -2.77
CA LEU A 65 -5.89 -2.34 -3.37
C LEU A 65 -7.14 -2.92 -4.03
N THR A 66 -7.21 -4.24 -4.21
CA THR A 66 -8.40 -4.88 -4.77
C THR A 66 -9.66 -4.70 -3.92
N TYR A 67 -9.54 -4.37 -2.62
CA TYR A 67 -10.73 -4.09 -1.82
C TYR A 67 -11.49 -2.84 -2.28
N TYR A 68 -10.84 -1.94 -3.03
CA TYR A 68 -11.50 -0.76 -3.59
C TYR A 68 -12.50 -1.10 -4.71
N ILE A 69 -12.51 -2.35 -5.20
CA ILE A 69 -13.56 -2.86 -6.11
C ILE A 69 -14.90 -3.08 -5.38
N PHE A 70 -14.88 -3.22 -4.06
CA PHE A 70 -16.08 -3.43 -3.25
C PHE A 70 -16.69 -2.09 -2.81
N ASN A 71 -17.98 -2.07 -2.46
CA ASN A 71 -18.66 -0.87 -1.95
C ASN A 71 -18.01 -0.36 -0.64
N LYS A 72 -17.99 0.97 -0.46
CA LYS A 72 -17.36 1.66 0.69
C LYS A 72 -17.77 1.10 2.06
N GLU A 73 -19.01 0.63 2.19
CA GLU A 73 -19.55 0.06 3.43
C GLU A 73 -18.82 -1.23 3.86
N ASP A 74 -18.26 -1.99 2.92
CA ASP A 74 -17.52 -3.22 3.21
C ASP A 74 -16.01 -3.03 3.34
N TRP A 75 -15.48 -1.84 3.01
CA TRP A 75 -14.04 -1.56 3.15
C TRP A 75 -13.55 -1.76 4.57
N ARG A 76 -14.37 -1.49 5.59
CA ARG A 76 -13.98 -1.71 7.00
C ARG A 76 -13.85 -3.19 7.34
N LYS A 77 -14.66 -4.06 6.72
CA LYS A 77 -14.59 -5.52 6.89
C LYS A 77 -13.41 -6.10 6.12
N VAL A 78 -13.23 -5.69 4.86
CA VAL A 78 -12.16 -6.23 3.98
C VAL A 78 -10.76 -5.72 4.37
N ARG A 79 -10.62 -4.46 4.84
CA ARG A 79 -9.34 -3.96 5.42
C ARG A 79 -8.86 -4.80 6.61
N THR A 80 -9.78 -5.50 7.27
CA THR A 80 -9.50 -6.39 8.38
C THR A 80 -9.33 -7.84 7.92
N ASN A 81 -10.03 -8.26 6.86
CA ASN A 81 -10.15 -9.66 6.43
C ASN A 81 -9.36 -10.08 5.17
N ASN A 82 -8.62 -9.20 4.48
CA ASN A 82 -7.68 -9.59 3.40
C ASN A 82 -8.31 -10.54 2.35
N ILE A 83 -9.33 -10.08 1.62
CA ILE A 83 -9.88 -10.84 0.48
C ILE A 83 -9.10 -10.44 -0.78
N SER A 84 -8.36 -11.40 -1.33
CA SER A 84 -7.64 -11.28 -2.59
C SER A 84 -8.59 -11.48 -3.77
N GLY A 85 -9.11 -10.38 -4.32
CA GLY A 85 -9.54 -10.37 -5.72
C GLY A 85 -8.37 -9.87 -6.57
N TYR A 86 -8.33 -10.24 -7.84
CA TYR A 86 -7.44 -9.65 -8.84
C TYR A 86 -8.37 -9.06 -9.91
N SER A 87 -8.15 -7.83 -10.35
CA SER A 87 -8.73 -7.34 -11.60
C SER A 87 -7.62 -6.74 -12.47
N GLU A 88 -7.69 -7.01 -13.77
CA GLU A 88 -6.69 -6.57 -14.76
C GLU A 88 -6.56 -5.04 -14.82
N ASP A 89 -7.67 -4.30 -14.69
CA ASP A 89 -7.67 -2.83 -14.69
C ASP A 89 -6.84 -2.24 -13.54
N PHE A 90 -6.82 -2.92 -12.37
CA PHE A 90 -6.02 -2.50 -11.22
C PHE A 90 -4.52 -2.74 -11.44
N HIS A 91 -4.14 -3.76 -12.21
CA HIS A 91 -2.73 -4.04 -12.49
C HIS A 91 -2.09 -2.91 -13.32
N THR A 92 -2.79 -2.43 -14.35
CA THR A 92 -2.33 -1.34 -15.22
C THR A 92 -2.20 -0.02 -14.45
N LEU A 93 -3.23 0.35 -13.67
CA LEU A 93 -3.18 1.52 -12.78
C LEU A 93 -2.01 1.47 -11.78
N MET A 94 -1.68 0.27 -11.30
CA MET A 94 -0.58 0.06 -10.36
C MET A 94 0.79 0.16 -11.03
N LEU A 95 0.95 -0.35 -12.25
CA LEU A 95 2.19 -0.22 -13.01
C LEU A 95 2.48 1.26 -13.36
N ASP A 96 1.46 2.00 -13.77
CA ASP A 96 1.56 3.44 -14.09
C ASP A 96 1.79 4.31 -12.84
N ALA A 97 1.28 3.89 -11.68
CA ALA A 97 1.55 4.56 -10.41
C ALA A 97 3.01 4.37 -9.94
N ILE A 98 3.69 3.31 -10.39
CA ILE A 98 5.00 2.90 -9.89
C ILE A 98 6.17 3.37 -10.79
N GLN A 99 5.90 3.81 -12.02
CA GLN A 99 6.83 4.60 -12.85
C GLN A 99 6.91 6.08 -12.39
#